data_AF-A0A4Q3V6I3-F1
#
_entry.id   AF-A0A4Q3V6I3-F1
#
_cell.length_a   1.000
_cell.length_b   1.000
_cell.length_c   1.000
_cell.angle_alpha   90.00
_cell.angle_beta   90.00
_cell.angle_gamma   90.00
#
_symmetry.space_group_name_H-M   'P 1'
#
loop_
_entity.id
_entity.type
_entity.pdbx_description
1 polymer ?
#
loop_
_entity_poly.entity_id
_entity_poly.type
_entity_poly.pdbx_seq_one_letter_code
_entity_poly.pdbx_strand_id
1 'polypeptide(L)'
;MNELHKKLVDMYAGRELPSELEDEMEAAAFADTSLSHEMATLRRTVDLLHEAPEPNMTEESYQRVLMRLYGRGIDISPQAKTPVHLQYSLPIQG
;
A
#
# COMPACT_ATOMS: atom_id res chain seq x y z
N MET A 1 15.64 -9.99 19.62
CA MET A 1 15.79 -9.18 18.39
C MET A 1 15.37 -7.75 18.72
N ASN A 2 16.20 -6.77 18.38
CA ASN A 2 16.00 -5.36 18.71
C ASN A 2 14.95 -4.74 17.75
N GLU A 3 13.96 -4.00 18.27
CA GLU A 3 12.88 -3.40 17.46
C GLU A 3 13.40 -2.42 16.40
N LEU A 4 14.49 -1.72 16.69
CA LEU A 4 15.17 -0.86 15.73
C LEU A 4 15.66 -1.64 14.51
N HIS A 5 16.18 -2.85 14.74
CA HIS A 5 16.74 -3.68 13.67
C HIS A 5 15.67 -4.15 12.70
N LYS A 6 14.51 -4.58 13.21
CA LYS A 6 13.34 -4.94 12.37
C LYS A 6 12.92 -3.76 11.50
N LYS A 7 12.82 -2.57 12.09
CA LYS A 7 12.42 -1.37 11.37
C LYS A 7 13.40 -1.00 10.25
N LEU A 8 14.71 -1.17 10.47
CA LEU A 8 15.71 -0.94 9.43
C LEU A 8 15.58 -1.94 8.28
N VAL A 9 15.32 -3.21 8.57
CA VAL A 9 15.07 -4.24 7.55
C VAL A 9 13.79 -3.94 6.77
N ASP A 10 12.71 -3.51 7.43
CA ASP A 10 11.46 -3.11 6.77
C ASP A 10 11.69 -1.92 5.83
N MET A 11 12.40 -0.89 6.30
CA MET A 11 12.74 0.28 5.47
C MET A 11 13.68 -0.08 4.32
N TYR A 12 14.61 -1.01 4.52
CA TYR A 12 15.46 -1.55 3.46
C TYR A 12 14.60 -2.24 2.39
N ALA A 13 13.67 -3.10 2.80
CA ALA A 13 12.80 -3.81 1.87
C ALA A 13 11.92 -2.84 1.06
N GLY A 14 11.48 -1.73 1.67
CA GLY A 14 10.66 -0.69 1.04
C GLY A 14 11.41 0.33 0.17
N ARG A 15 12.75 0.27 0.07
CA ARG A 15 13.57 1.32 -0.58
C ARG A 15 13.44 2.70 0.08
N GLU A 16 13.26 2.73 1.39
CA GLU A 16 13.04 3.95 2.17
C GLU A 16 14.26 4.39 2.98
N LEU A 17 15.36 3.62 2.92
CA LEU A 17 16.61 3.99 3.59
C LEU A 17 17.40 5.01 2.76
N PRO A 18 18.07 5.97 3.42
CA PRO A 18 19.16 6.72 2.81
C PRO A 18 20.27 5.78 2.32
N SER A 19 20.95 6.15 1.23
CA SER A 19 21.99 5.30 0.60
C SER A 19 23.10 4.89 1.56
N GLU A 20 23.53 5.79 2.44
CA GLU A 20 24.56 5.51 3.44
C GLU A 20 24.16 4.35 4.37
N LEU A 21 22.88 4.32 4.79
CA LEU A 21 22.34 3.26 5.65
C LEU A 21 22.05 1.98 4.87
N GLU A 22 21.73 2.07 3.59
CA GLU A 22 21.59 0.90 2.71
C GLU A 22 22.93 0.18 2.57
N ASP A 23 24.02 0.91 2.32
CA ASP A 23 25.38 0.38 2.24
C ASP A 23 25.84 -0.27 3.56
N GLU A 24 25.54 0.37 4.70
CA GLU A 24 25.85 -0.18 6.03
C GLU A 24 25.07 -1.48 6.32
N MET A 25 23.79 -1.53 5.94
CA MET A 25 22.94 -2.71 6.07
C MET A 25 23.47 -3.87 5.21
N GLU A 26 23.89 -3.59 3.98
CA GLU A 26 24.47 -4.60 3.08
C GLU A 26 25.82 -5.10 3.61
N ALA A 27 26.67 -4.20 4.13
CA ALA A 27 27.91 -4.56 4.80
C ALA A 27 27.67 -5.48 6.01
N ALA A 28 26.64 -5.19 6.82
CA ALA A 28 26.25 -6.03 7.95
C ALA A 28 25.73 -7.41 7.49
N ALA A 29 24.96 -7.45 6.40
CA ALA A 29 24.45 -8.68 5.81
C ALA A 29 25.56 -9.60 5.27
N PHE A 30 26.70 -9.06 4.83
CA PHE A 30 27.86 -9.89 4.45
C PHE A 30 28.42 -10.69 5.63
N ALA A 31 28.33 -10.15 6.85
CA ALA A 31 28.80 -10.82 8.06
C ALA A 31 27.75 -11.74 8.70
N ASP A 32 26.46 -11.53 8.41
CA ASP A 32 25.33 -12.27 8.96
C ASP A 32 24.46 -12.89 7.86
N THR A 33 24.59 -14.20 7.69
CA THR A 33 23.83 -14.97 6.69
C THR A 33 22.32 -15.00 6.97
N SER A 34 21.90 -14.89 8.22
CA SER A 34 20.48 -14.80 8.58
C SER A 34 19.89 -13.48 8.11
N LEU A 35 20.60 -12.38 8.39
CA LEU A 35 20.20 -11.04 7.98
C LEU A 35 20.15 -10.91 6.46
N SER A 36 21.18 -11.42 5.76
CA SER A 36 21.23 -11.44 4.30
C SER A 36 20.02 -12.16 3.69
N HIS A 37 19.67 -13.33 4.24
CA HIS A 37 18.51 -14.09 3.76
C HIS A 37 17.19 -13.33 4.00
N GLU A 38 17.05 -12.71 5.17
CA GLU A 38 15.87 -11.94 5.54
C GLU A 38 15.69 -10.72 4.62
N MET A 39 16.73 -9.91 4.44
CA MET A 39 16.74 -8.75 3.55
C MET A 39 16.41 -9.15 2.10
N ALA A 40 17.07 -10.19 1.58
CA ALA A 40 16.85 -10.63 0.19
C ALA A 40 15.42 -11.15 -0.03
N THR A 41 14.89 -11.91 0.92
CA THR A 41 13.53 -12.47 0.81
C THR A 41 12.47 -11.37 0.92
N LEU A 42 12.62 -10.45 1.87
CA LEU A 42 11.69 -9.33 2.06
C LEU A 42 11.71 -8.36 0.88
N ARG A 43 12.89 -7.94 0.42
CA ARG A 43 13.04 -7.06 -0.74
C ARG A 43 12.35 -7.64 -1.97
N ARG A 44 12.62 -8.92 -2.27
CA ARG A 44 11.98 -9.62 -3.38
C ARG A 44 10.45 -9.69 -3.23
N THR A 45 9.95 -9.91 -2.02
CA THR A 45 8.50 -9.96 -1.77
C THR A 45 7.86 -8.60 -2.01
N VAL A 46 8.48 -7.52 -1.54
CA VAL A 46 8.02 -6.15 -1.76
C VAL A 46 8.06 -5.79 -3.24
N ASP A 47 9.13 -6.12 -3.95
CA ASP A 47 9.25 -5.88 -5.39
C ASP A 47 8.12 -6.64 -6.15
N LEU A 48 7.86 -7.91 -5.80
CA LEU A 48 6.76 -8.69 -6.40
C LEU A 48 5.38 -8.09 -6.14
N LEU A 49 5.15 -7.49 -4.97
CA LEU A 49 3.89 -6.83 -4.65
C LEU A 49 3.71 -5.52 -5.42
N HIS A 50 4.79 -4.78 -5.67
CA HIS A 50 4.78 -3.57 -6.49
C HIS A 50 4.61 -3.86 -7.98
N GLU A 51 5.20 -4.96 -8.47
CA GLU A 51 5.07 -5.39 -9.86
C GLU A 51 3.76 -6.15 -10.15
N ALA A 52 3.03 -6.55 -9.10
CA ALA A 52 1.76 -7.23 -9.26
C ALA A 52 0.77 -6.31 -9.99
N PRO A 53 -0.02 -6.84 -10.95
CA PRO A 53 -1.02 -6.05 -11.65
C PRO A 53 -2.01 -5.49 -10.62
N GLU A 54 -2.17 -4.17 -10.64
CA GLU A 54 -3.17 -3.53 -9.79
C GLU A 54 -4.55 -4.15 -10.06
N PRO A 55 -5.34 -4.43 -9.01
CA PRO A 55 -6.68 -4.96 -9.19
C PRO A 55 -7.50 -3.94 -9.98
N ASN A 56 -8.09 -4.35 -11.10
CA ASN A 56 -8.97 -3.50 -11.87
C ASN A 56 -10.27 -3.25 -11.09
N MET A 57 -10.34 -2.11 -10.41
CA MET A 57 -11.49 -1.70 -9.61
C MET A 57 -12.56 -1.11 -10.53
N THR A 58 -13.46 -1.97 -11.00
CA THR A 58 -14.63 -1.60 -11.81
C THR A 58 -15.85 -1.29 -10.93
N GLU A 59 -16.86 -0.63 -11.50
CA GLU A 59 -18.16 -0.42 -10.84
C GLU A 59 -18.79 -1.74 -10.36
N GLU A 60 -18.68 -2.82 -11.15
CA GLU A 60 -19.14 -4.15 -10.77
C GLU A 60 -18.39 -4.69 -9.54
N SER A 61 -17.07 -4.49 -9.48
CA SER A 61 -16.26 -4.90 -8.33
C SER A 61 -16.66 -4.12 -7.07
N TYR A 62 -16.92 -2.81 -7.21
CA TYR A 62 -17.38 -1.93 -6.14
C TYR A 62 -18.73 -2.40 -5.56
N GLN A 63 -19.73 -2.63 -6.42
CA GLN A 63 -21.05 -3.11 -6.00
C GLN A 63 -20.97 -4.48 -5.31
N ARG A 64 -20.15 -5.39 -5.81
CA ARG A 64 -19.92 -6.71 -5.21
C ARG A 64 -19.31 -6.62 -3.81
N VAL A 65 -18.35 -5.71 -3.62
CA VAL A 65 -17.74 -5.44 -2.32
C VAL A 65 -18.79 -4.89 -1.35
N LEU A 66 -19.59 -3.90 -1.78
CA LEU A 66 -20.68 -3.36 -0.97
C LEU A 66 -21.67 -4.44 -0.52
N MET A 67 -22.14 -5.27 -1.45
CA MET A 67 -23.06 -6.37 -1.11
C MET A 67 -22.48 -7.33 -0.08
N ARG A 68 -21.19 -7.67 -0.17
CA ARG A 68 -20.52 -8.54 0.82
C ARG A 68 -20.43 -7.90 2.20
N LEU A 69 -20.24 -6.58 2.25
CA LEU A 69 -20.15 -5.85 3.50
C LEU A 69 -21.53 -5.71 4.17
N TYR A 70 -22.57 -5.39 3.40
CA TYR A 70 -23.95 -5.40 3.89
C TYR A 70 -24.38 -6.79 4.37
N GLY A 71 -24.01 -7.86 3.65
CA GLY A 71 -24.27 -9.24 4.07
C GLY A 71 -23.58 -9.66 5.37
N ARG A 72 -22.54 -8.92 5.79
CA ARG A 72 -21.86 -9.08 7.09
C ARG A 72 -22.41 -8.16 8.18
N GLY A 73 -23.46 -7.40 7.89
CA GLY A 73 -24.07 -6.46 8.83
C GLY A 73 -23.23 -5.21 9.08
N ILE A 74 -22.27 -4.90 8.20
CA ILE A 74 -21.48 -3.66 8.30
C ILE A 74 -22.35 -2.53 7.73
N ASP A 75 -22.62 -1.54 8.55
CA ASP A 75 -23.32 -0.33 8.12
C ASP A 75 -22.33 0.59 7.41
N ILE A 76 -22.45 0.67 6.09
CA ILE A 76 -21.59 1.48 5.23
C ILE A 76 -22.45 2.55 4.61
N SER A 77 -22.10 3.80 4.87
CA SER A 77 -22.64 4.94 4.15
C SER A 77 -21.67 5.29 3.02
N PRO A 78 -21.86 4.79 1.79
CA PRO A 78 -21.01 5.18 0.67
C PRO A 78 -21.08 6.70 0.50
N GLN A 79 -19.94 7.38 0.61
CA GLN A 79 -19.86 8.80 0.26
C GLN A 79 -20.00 8.89 -1.26
N ALA A 80 -21.21 9.17 -1.73
CA ALA A 80 -21.44 9.44 -3.13
C ALA A 80 -20.59 10.66 -3.53
N LYS A 81 -19.71 10.50 -4.53
CA LYS A 81 -19.12 11.65 -5.21
C LYS A 81 -20.28 12.51 -5.72
N THR A 82 -20.32 13.78 -5.35
CA THR A 82 -21.38 14.71 -5.76
C THR A 82 -21.54 14.63 -7.27
N PRO A 83 -22.74 14.33 -7.80
CA PRO A 83 -22.94 14.24 -9.23
C PRO A 83 -22.56 15.57 -9.92
N VAL A 84 -21.77 15.49 -10.99
CA VAL A 84 -21.24 16.66 -11.73
C VAL A 84 -22.34 17.62 -12.19
N HIS A 85 -23.55 17.11 -12.43
CA HIS A 85 -24.72 17.89 -12.84
C HIS A 85 -25.34 18.76 -11.73
N LEU A 86 -24.94 18.58 -10.47
CA LEU A 86 -25.38 19.41 -9.34
C LEU A 86 -24.39 20.54 -8.99
N GLN A 87 -23.26 20.65 -9.71
CA GLN A 87 -22.25 21.69 -9.47
C GLN A 87 -22.47 22.99 -10.25
N TYR A 88 -23.41 23.02 -11.20
CA TYR A 88 -23.73 24.23 -11.95
C TYR A 88 -25.05 24.86 -11.48
N SER A 89 -24.99 25.65 -10.42
CA SER A 89 -25.99 26.69 -10.20
C SER A 89 -25.72 27.83 -11.20
N LEU A 90 -26.40 27.80 -12.35
CA LEU A 90 -26.43 28.95 -13.25
C LEU A 90 -27.11 30.12 -12.51
N PRO A 91 -26.49 31.31 -12.45
CA PRO A 91 -27.16 32.47 -11.89
C PRO A 91 -28.32 32.87 -12.81
N ILE A 92 -29.55 32.71 -12.32
CA ILE A 92 -30.71 33.35 -12.90
C ILE A 92 -30.63 34.82 -12.48
N GLN A 93 -29.94 35.64 -13.26
CA GLN A 93 -30.16 37.09 -13.22
C GLN A 93 -31.37 37.39 -14.11
N GLY A 94 -32.46 37.81 -13.46
CA GLY A 94 -33.57 38.52 -14.08
C GLY A 94 -33.27 40.00 -14.24
#